data_AF-A0A8J9VVG8-F1
#
_entry.id   AF-A0A8J9VVG8-F1
#
_cell.length_a   1.000
_cell.length_b   1.000
_cell.length_c   1.000
_cell.angle_alpha   90.00
_cell.angle_beta   90.00
_cell.angle_gamma   90.00
#
_symmetry.space_group_name_H-M   'P 1'
#
loop_
_entity.id
_entity.type
_entity.pdbx_description
1 polymer ?
#
loop_
_entity_poly.entity_id
_entity_poly.type
_entity_poly.pdbx_seq_one_letter_code
_entity_poly.pdbx_strand_id
1 'polypeptide(L)'
;MSAPALRQPKPLKLEENKNRKVVDQQLIILTLRNGKKLVVSSDALHGIIMMGEMYKCVFCNVEIDLNACKERHKVIDGHKKFLENHPYIEELSENLVRQIDKTTCYCTICNVSTYTTTIMRHVKTEEHLHELNKAMLRATTYKPFDENNNK
;
A
#
# COMPACT_ATOMS: atom_id res chain seq x y z
N MET A 1 -43.47 -24.50 -30.88
CA MET A 1 -42.94 -23.12 -30.83
C MET A 1 -41.68 -23.13 -29.98
N SER A 2 -40.52 -22.92 -30.60
CA SER A 2 -39.21 -23.03 -29.94
C SER A 2 -38.81 -21.68 -29.36
N ALA A 3 -38.49 -21.64 -28.06
CA ALA A 3 -38.02 -20.42 -27.42
C ALA A 3 -36.66 -19.98 -27.99
N PRO A 4 -36.40 -18.66 -28.14
CA PRO A 4 -35.10 -18.18 -28.60
C PRO A 4 -34.04 -18.41 -27.52
N ALA A 5 -32.85 -18.85 -27.94
CA ALA A 5 -31.71 -19.06 -27.05
C ALA A 5 -31.28 -17.71 -26.43
N LEU A 6 -31.22 -17.66 -25.10
CA LEU A 6 -30.66 -16.54 -24.34
C LEU A 6 -29.18 -16.38 -24.73
N ARG A 7 -28.79 -15.19 -25.20
CA ARG A 7 -27.39 -14.86 -25.48
C ARG A 7 -26.60 -14.96 -24.18
N GLN A 8 -25.66 -15.89 -24.10
CA GLN A 8 -24.64 -15.84 -23.05
C GLN A 8 -23.76 -14.61 -23.29
N PRO A 9 -23.42 -13.85 -22.24
CA PRO A 9 -22.49 -12.73 -22.38
C PRO A 9 -21.17 -13.26 -22.91
N LYS A 10 -20.70 -12.65 -24.00
CA LYS A 10 -19.34 -12.85 -24.52
C LYS A 10 -18.39 -12.61 -23.34
N PRO A 11 -17.50 -13.55 -22.97
CA PRO A 11 -16.46 -13.22 -22.01
C PRO A 11 -15.69 -12.06 -22.60
N LEU A 12 -15.78 -10.89 -21.96
CA LEU A 12 -14.87 -9.80 -22.20
C LEU A 12 -13.49 -10.37 -21.91
N LYS A 13 -12.75 -10.68 -22.98
CA LYS A 13 -11.29 -10.75 -22.90
C LYS A 13 -10.87 -9.35 -22.48
N LEU A 14 -10.75 -9.15 -21.17
CA LEU A 14 -10.00 -8.05 -20.63
C LEU A 14 -8.59 -8.31 -21.15
N GLU A 15 -8.21 -7.58 -22.20
CA GLU A 15 -6.85 -7.54 -22.70
C GLU A 15 -5.98 -7.12 -21.52
N GLU A 16 -5.42 -8.11 -20.84
CA GLU A 16 -4.40 -7.92 -19.83
C GLU A 16 -3.27 -7.20 -20.54
N ASN A 17 -3.17 -5.91 -20.27
CA ASN A 17 -2.14 -5.05 -20.80
C ASN A 17 -0.80 -5.54 -20.23
N LYS A 18 -0.15 -6.47 -20.96
CA LYS A 18 1.08 -7.20 -20.63
C LYS A 18 2.34 -6.32 -20.54
N ASN A 19 2.20 -5.03 -20.21
CA ASN A 19 3.30 -4.08 -20.12
C ASN A 19 3.36 -3.28 -18.82
N ARG A 20 2.65 -3.68 -17.76
CA ARG A 20 3.09 -3.30 -16.42
C ARG A 20 4.30 -4.17 -16.09
N LYS A 21 5.52 -3.63 -16.32
CA LYS A 21 6.73 -4.15 -15.66
C LYS A 21 6.33 -4.35 -14.19
N VAL A 22 6.28 -5.60 -13.75
CA VAL A 22 6.05 -5.94 -12.35
C VAL A 22 7.28 -5.38 -11.64
N VAL A 23 7.18 -4.15 -11.16
CA VAL A 23 8.19 -3.58 -10.27
C VAL A 23 8.18 -4.51 -9.08
N ASP A 24 9.31 -5.19 -8.85
CA ASP A 24 9.50 -6.05 -7.69
C ASP A 24 9.27 -5.21 -6.44
N GLN A 25 8.07 -5.34 -5.87
CA GLN A 25 7.68 -4.58 -4.69
C GLN A 25 8.17 -5.36 -3.50
N GLN A 26 9.26 -4.91 -2.87
CA GLN A 26 9.67 -5.42 -1.57
C GLN A 26 8.50 -5.32 -0.60
N LEU A 27 8.01 -6.44 -0.08
CA LEU A 27 6.90 -6.50 0.86
C LEU A 27 7.43 -6.58 2.29
N ILE A 28 6.72 -5.93 3.21
CA ILE A 28 7.06 -5.87 4.63
C ILE A 28 5.86 -6.34 5.45
N ILE A 29 6.11 -7.22 6.41
CA ILE A 29 5.11 -7.68 7.38
C ILE A 29 5.15 -6.75 8.60
N LEU A 30 4.03 -6.09 8.89
CA LEU A 30 3.82 -5.29 10.08
C LEU A 30 2.96 -6.07 11.08
N THR A 31 3.36 -6.06 12.35
CA THR A 31 2.55 -6.61 13.45
C THR A 31 1.94 -5.46 14.24
N LEU A 32 0.62 -5.39 14.26
CA LEU A 32 -0.15 -4.38 15.00
C LEU A 32 -0.14 -4.69 16.50
N ARG A 33 -0.48 -3.69 17.33
CA ARG A 33 -0.54 -3.82 18.80
C ARG A 33 -1.49 -4.93 19.27
N ASN A 34 -2.56 -5.20 18.51
CA ASN A 34 -3.53 -6.27 18.79
C ASN A 34 -3.06 -7.66 18.30
N GLY A 35 -1.82 -7.80 17.83
CA GLY A 35 -1.24 -9.04 17.31
C GLY A 35 -1.63 -9.39 15.87
N LYS A 36 -2.55 -8.64 15.24
CA LYS A 36 -2.86 -8.82 13.81
C LYS A 36 -1.65 -8.46 12.97
N LYS A 37 -1.48 -9.16 11.85
CA LYS A 37 -0.40 -8.91 10.89
C LYS A 37 -0.95 -8.35 9.58
N LEU A 38 -0.22 -7.42 8.98
CA LEU A 38 -0.53 -6.81 7.69
C LEU A 38 0.71 -6.84 6.81
N VAL A 39 0.54 -7.10 5.51
CA VAL A 39 1.63 -7.00 4.53
C VAL A 39 1.42 -5.79 3.65
N VAL A 40 2.37 -4.87 3.69
CA VAL A 40 2.39 -3.65 2.89
C VAL A 40 3.65 -3.60 2.04
N SER A 41 3.67 -2.76 1.00
CA SER A 41 4.91 -2.54 0.25
C SER A 41 5.88 -1.66 1.04
N SER A 42 7.18 -1.87 0.81
CA SER A 42 8.26 -1.04 1.34
C SER A 42 8.05 0.42 0.97
N ASP A 43 7.66 0.70 -0.28
CA ASP A 43 7.37 2.06 -0.72
C ASP A 43 6.24 2.69 0.09
N ALA A 44 5.14 1.96 0.32
CA ALA A 44 4.02 2.50 1.08
C ALA A 44 4.39 2.75 2.55
N LEU A 45 5.16 1.85 3.17
CA LEU A 45 5.65 2.07 4.54
C LEU A 45 6.48 3.37 4.66
N HIS A 46 7.26 3.68 3.63
CA HIS A 46 8.11 4.87 3.57
C HIS A 46 7.42 6.07 2.91
N GLY A 47 6.11 5.98 2.61
CA GLY A 47 5.35 7.09 2.03
C GLY A 47 5.80 7.50 0.63
N ILE A 48 6.31 6.56 -0.16
CA ILE A 48 6.74 6.79 -1.54
C ILE A 48 5.57 6.46 -2.47
N ILE A 49 5.02 7.51 -3.09
CA ILE A 49 3.93 7.43 -4.06
C ILE A 49 4.44 7.70 -5.46
N MET A 50 3.81 7.10 -6.47
CA MET A 50 4.07 7.38 -7.88
C MET A 50 3.17 8.53 -8.33
N MET A 51 3.75 9.57 -8.92
CA MET A 51 3.04 10.72 -9.49
C MET A 51 3.46 10.89 -10.96
N GLY A 52 2.73 10.24 -11.87
CA GLY A 52 3.10 10.22 -13.28
C GLY A 52 4.42 9.48 -13.52
N GLU A 53 5.42 10.18 -14.05
CA GLU A 53 6.75 9.65 -14.35
C GLU A 53 7.79 9.97 -13.26
N MET A 54 7.35 10.22 -12.03
CA MET A 54 8.24 10.47 -10.89
C MET A 54 7.69 9.80 -9.63
N TYR A 55 8.56 9.59 -8.66
CA TYR A 55 8.18 9.24 -7.30
C TYR A 55 8.16 10.50 -6.43
N LYS A 56 7.31 10.51 -5.40
CA LYS A 56 7.30 11.55 -4.38
C LYS A 56 7.28 10.89 -3.00
N CYS A 57 8.14 11.34 -2.10
CA CYS A 57 8.02 11.02 -0.68
C CYS A 57 7.09 12.03 -0.02
N VAL A 58 5.99 11.56 0.55
CA VAL A 58 4.99 12.41 1.20
C VAL A 58 5.47 13.00 2.53
N PHE A 59 6.40 12.32 3.21
CA PHE A 59 6.94 12.77 4.50
C PHE A 59 8.06 13.79 4.33
N CYS A 60 8.95 13.57 3.37
CA CYS A 60 10.04 14.51 3.09
C CYS A 60 9.61 15.64 2.14
N ASN A 61 8.47 15.50 1.47
CA ASN A 61 8.02 16.38 0.38
C ASN A 61 9.10 16.59 -0.70
N VAL A 62 9.77 15.49 -1.09
CA VAL A 62 10.83 15.46 -2.12
C VAL A 62 10.37 14.60 -3.29
N GLU A 63 10.63 15.09 -4.49
CA GLU A 63 10.45 14.36 -5.75
C GLU A 63 11.72 13.55 -6.07
N ILE A 64 11.53 12.34 -6.57
CA ILE A 64 12.57 11.35 -6.86
C ILE A 64 12.34 10.87 -8.29
N ASP A 65 13.30 11.11 -9.17
CA ASP A 65 13.23 10.65 -10.55
C ASP A 65 13.07 9.13 -10.65
N LEU A 66 12.39 8.63 -11.68
CA LEU A 66 12.28 7.19 -11.95
C LEU A 66 13.64 6.50 -12.12
N ASN A 67 14.63 7.24 -12.65
CA ASN A 67 15.99 6.75 -12.83
C ASN A 67 16.81 6.83 -11.54
N ALA A 68 16.33 7.56 -10.52
CA ALA A 68 16.99 7.66 -9.23
C ALA A 68 16.59 6.49 -8.32
N CYS A 69 17.54 6.04 -7.49
CA CYS A 69 17.31 4.94 -6.57
C CYS A 69 16.47 5.40 -5.37
N LYS A 70 15.16 5.15 -5.39
CA LYS A 70 14.25 5.39 -4.25
C LYS A 70 14.69 4.66 -2.97
N GLU A 71 15.37 3.52 -3.08
CA GLU A 71 15.89 2.78 -1.92
C GLU A 71 16.93 3.60 -1.16
N ARG A 72 17.75 4.39 -1.87
CA ARG A 72 18.71 5.30 -1.22
C ARG A 72 17.98 6.36 -0.39
N HIS A 73 16.83 6.84 -0.83
CA HIS A 73 16.05 7.82 -0.07
C HIS A 73 15.55 7.23 1.27
N LYS A 74 15.06 5.99 1.24
CA LYS A 74 14.53 5.30 2.44
C LYS A 74 15.55 5.14 3.57
N VAL A 75 16.83 5.00 3.24
CA VAL A 75 17.88 4.73 4.23
C VAL A 75 18.51 5.99 4.83
N ILE A 76 18.28 7.17 4.26
CA ILE A 76 18.83 8.44 4.76
C ILE A 76 18.24 8.74 6.14
N ASP A 77 19.09 9.11 7.10
CA ASP A 77 18.66 9.35 8.49
C ASP A 77 17.61 10.47 8.61
N GLY A 78 17.69 11.48 7.73
CA GLY A 78 16.65 12.51 7.64
C GLY A 78 15.26 11.92 7.36
N HIS A 79 15.16 10.95 6.44
CA HIS A 79 13.90 10.28 6.12
C HIS A 79 13.36 9.47 7.31
N LYS A 80 14.23 8.70 7.97
CA LYS A 80 13.86 7.92 9.16
C LYS A 80 13.32 8.81 10.30
N LYS A 81 13.97 9.96 10.54
CA LYS A 81 13.50 10.95 11.51
C LYS A 81 12.11 11.48 11.19
N PHE A 82 11.80 11.73 9.91
CA PHE A 82 10.45 12.12 9.52
C PHE A 82 9.44 10.99 9.78
N LEU A 83 9.77 9.73 9.45
CA LEU A 83 8.89 8.59 9.74
C LEU A 83 8.57 8.43 11.23
N GLU A 84 9.54 8.69 12.10
CA GLU A 84 9.37 8.67 13.56
C GLU A 84 8.47 9.82 14.04
N ASN A 85 8.62 11.01 13.45
CA ASN A 85 7.83 12.20 13.79
C ASN A 85 6.38 12.16 13.27
N HIS A 86 6.06 11.24 12.37
CA HIS A 86 4.71 11.06 11.82
C HIS A 86 4.11 9.70 12.24
N PRO A 87 3.81 9.48 13.54
CA PRO A 87 3.26 8.22 14.01
C PRO A 87 1.87 7.94 13.42
N TYR A 88 1.45 6.67 13.53
CA TYR A 88 0.10 6.28 13.19
C TYR A 88 -0.91 6.93 14.14
N ILE A 89 -2.03 7.40 13.58
CA ILE A 89 -3.17 7.93 14.34
C ILE A 89 -3.76 6.75 15.13
N GLU A 90 -3.89 6.90 16.45
CA GLU A 90 -4.22 5.78 17.35
C GLU A 90 -5.59 5.17 17.03
N GLU A 91 -6.59 6.01 16.78
CA GLU A 91 -7.97 5.60 16.45
C GLU A 91 -8.06 4.91 15.08
N LEU A 92 -7.07 5.13 14.21
CA LEU A 92 -6.99 4.56 12.86
C LEU A 92 -5.77 3.64 12.69
N SER A 93 -5.20 3.17 13.79
CA SER A 93 -3.98 2.36 13.79
C SER A 93 -4.15 1.04 13.02
N GLU A 94 -5.33 0.42 13.07
CA GLU A 94 -5.65 -0.78 12.27
C GLU A 94 -5.68 -0.50 10.75
N ASN A 95 -5.89 0.76 10.36
CA ASN A 95 -5.92 1.19 8.96
C ASN A 95 -4.56 1.75 8.49
N LEU A 96 -3.53 1.75 9.36
CA LEU A 96 -2.19 2.27 9.09
C LEU A 96 -2.21 3.68 8.49
N VAL A 97 -2.99 4.57 9.10
CA VAL A 97 -3.07 5.98 8.72
C VAL A 97 -2.10 6.81 9.55
N ARG A 98 -1.27 7.61 8.89
CA ARG A 98 -0.36 8.58 9.52
C ARG A 98 -0.85 10.00 9.29
N GLN A 99 -0.68 10.86 10.28
CA GLN A 99 -0.91 12.30 10.11
C GLN A 99 0.38 12.96 9.62
N ILE A 100 0.32 13.61 8.44
CA ILE A 100 1.46 14.35 7.90
C ILE A 100 1.44 15.77 8.48
N ASP A 101 0.30 16.45 8.39
CA ASP A 101 0.12 17.81 8.90
C ASP A 101 -1.30 18.01 9.45
N LYS A 102 -1.72 19.26 9.65
CA LYS A 102 -3.05 19.60 10.21
C LYS A 102 -4.21 19.25 9.26
N THR A 103 -3.97 19.18 7.97
CA THR A 103 -4.99 19.04 6.93
C THR A 103 -4.84 17.78 6.11
N THR A 104 -3.69 17.11 6.15
CA THR A 104 -3.40 15.93 5.34
C THR A 104 -3.00 14.71 6.17
N CYS A 105 -3.49 13.55 5.71
CA CYS A 105 -3.19 12.24 6.23
C CYS A 105 -2.71 11.34 5.09
N TYR A 106 -1.94 10.32 5.44
CA TYR A 106 -1.45 9.32 4.51
C TYR A 106 -1.90 7.93 4.93
N CYS A 107 -2.47 7.19 3.98
CA CYS A 107 -2.89 5.81 4.17
C CYS A 107 -1.82 4.87 3.62
N THR A 108 -1.18 4.11 4.51
CA THR A 108 -0.14 3.14 4.12
C THR A 108 -0.73 1.97 3.34
N ILE A 109 -1.97 1.57 3.61
CA ILE A 109 -2.63 0.44 2.94
C ILE A 109 -2.86 0.77 1.46
N CYS A 110 -3.43 1.94 1.21
CA CYS A 110 -3.77 2.39 -0.15
C CYS A 110 -2.60 3.07 -0.87
N ASN A 111 -1.54 3.43 -0.16
CA ASN A 111 -0.42 4.25 -0.65
C ASN A 111 -0.89 5.58 -1.26
N VAL A 112 -1.74 6.33 -0.54
CA VAL A 112 -2.29 7.62 -0.98
C VAL A 112 -2.33 8.65 0.14
N SER A 113 -2.23 9.93 -0.23
CA SER A 113 -2.51 11.05 0.66
C SER A 113 -3.94 11.56 0.47
N THR A 114 -4.61 11.92 1.56
CA THR A 114 -5.97 12.44 1.58
C THR A 114 -6.11 13.53 2.64
N TYR A 115 -7.20 14.29 2.61
CA TYR A 115 -7.46 15.30 3.64
C TYR A 115 -7.92 14.64 4.95
N THR A 116 -7.51 15.22 6.07
CA THR A 116 -7.93 14.80 7.42
C THR A 116 -9.45 14.83 7.56
N THR A 117 -10.13 15.77 6.91
CA THR A 117 -11.61 15.85 6.92
C THR A 117 -12.28 14.69 6.19
N THR A 118 -11.58 14.05 5.25
CA THR A 118 -12.13 12.96 4.42
C THR A 118 -11.59 11.58 4.79
N ILE A 119 -10.64 11.48 5.72
CA ILE A 119 -9.98 10.21 6.06
C ILE A 119 -10.96 9.16 6.58
N MET A 120 -11.93 9.57 7.41
CA MET A 120 -12.96 8.68 7.94
C MET A 120 -13.87 8.12 6.85
N ARG A 121 -14.07 8.88 5.77
CA ARG A 121 -14.78 8.40 4.58
C ARG A 121 -13.91 7.45 3.79
N HIS A 122 -12.63 7.80 3.58
CA HIS A 122 -11.65 6.97 2.86
C HIS A 122 -11.54 5.56 3.45
N VAL A 123 -11.35 5.43 4.77
CA VAL A 123 -11.17 4.11 5.41
C VAL A 123 -12.44 3.24 5.39
N LYS A 124 -13.58 3.81 5.00
CA LYS A 124 -14.86 3.11 4.87
C LYS A 124 -15.21 2.78 3.42
N THR A 125 -14.44 3.23 2.44
CA THR A 125 -14.74 2.91 1.03
C THR A 125 -14.40 1.45 0.72
N GLU A 126 -15.10 0.89 -0.26
CA GLU A 126 -14.92 -0.51 -0.67
C GLU A 126 -13.50 -0.77 -1.15
N GLU A 127 -12.86 0.22 -1.81
CA GLU A 127 -11.49 0.10 -2.31
C GLU A 127 -10.48 -0.03 -1.17
N HIS A 128 -10.63 0.76 -0.10
CA HIS A 128 -9.76 0.65 1.07
C HIS A 128 -9.96 -0.68 1.78
N LEU A 129 -11.21 -1.10 1.99
CA LEU A 129 -11.53 -2.39 2.62
C LEU A 129 -10.98 -3.56 1.80
N HIS A 130 -11.02 -3.46 0.47
CA HIS A 130 -10.43 -4.46 -0.42
C HIS A 130 -8.91 -4.58 -0.26
N GLU A 131 -8.18 -3.47 -0.28
CA GLU A 131 -6.72 -3.48 -0.11
C GLU A 131 -6.31 -3.88 1.33
N LEU A 132 -7.08 -3.49 2.34
CA LEU A 132 -6.87 -3.94 3.71
C LEU A 132 -7.01 -5.47 3.84
N ASN A 133 -8.09 -6.03 3.29
CA ASN A 133 -8.30 -7.49 3.29
C ASN A 133 -7.17 -8.22 2.57
N LYS A 134 -6.70 -7.69 1.45
CA LYS A 134 -5.57 -8.24 0.70
C LYS A 134 -4.27 -8.18 1.51
N ALA A 135 -4.01 -7.08 2.23
CA ALA A 135 -2.87 -6.95 3.12
C ALA A 135 -2.92 -7.98 4.28
N MET A 136 -4.11 -8.23 4.83
CA MET A 136 -4.33 -9.27 5.85
C MET A 136 -4.13 -10.68 5.30
N LEU A 137 -4.72 -11.01 4.14
CA LEU A 137 -4.59 -12.32 3.51
C LEU A 137 -3.14 -12.64 3.13
N ARG A 138 -2.39 -11.65 2.66
CA ARG A 138 -0.94 -11.83 2.42
C ARG A 138 -0.22 -12.20 3.71
N ALA A 139 -0.58 -11.61 4.85
CA ALA A 139 0.07 -11.91 6.12
C ALA A 139 -0.16 -13.35 6.60
N THR A 140 -1.28 -13.97 6.22
CA THR A 140 -1.59 -15.36 6.58
C THR A 140 -0.97 -16.37 5.60
N THR A 141 -0.73 -15.97 4.35
CA THR A 141 -0.13 -16.85 3.33
C THR A 141 1.40 -16.87 3.36
N TYR A 142 2.05 -15.81 3.87
CA TYR A 142 3.48 -15.82 4.13
C TYR A 142 3.80 -16.77 5.28
N LYS A 143 4.27 -17.98 4.95
CA LYS A 143 4.96 -18.84 5.90
C LYS A 143 6.33 -18.23 6.21
N PRO A 144 6.76 -18.14 7.48
CA PRO A 144 8.14 -17.81 7.79
C PRO A 144 9.05 -18.80 7.07
N PHE A 145 10.18 -18.31 6.56
CA PHE A 145 11.21 -19.17 6.00
C PHE A 145 11.78 -19.99 7.16
N ASP A 146 11.48 -21.30 7.22
CA ASP A 146 12.05 -22.19 8.22
C ASP A 146 13.54 -22.41 7.88
N GLU A 147 14.44 -21.65 8.50
CA GLU A 147 15.90 -21.88 8.48
C GLU A 147 16.31 -23.11 9.30
N ASN A 148 15.57 -24.21 9.21
CA ASN A 148 15.90 -25.48 9.88
C ASN A 148 15.78 -26.63 8.90
N ASN A 149 16.67 -26.68 7.91
CA ASN A 149 16.96 -27.89 7.13
C ASN A 149 18.42 -27.90 6.63
N ASN A 150 19.36 -27.68 7.54
CA ASN A 150 20.74 -28.14 7.38
C ASN A 150 21.19 -28.76 8.70
N LYS A 151 20.86 -30.03 8.87
CA LYS A 151 21.51 -30.96 9.80
C LYS A 151 22.19 -32.04 8.98
#